data_AF-A0A353NPB7-F1
#
_entry.id   AF-A0A353NPB7-F1
#
_cell.length_a   1.000
_cell.length_b   1.000
_cell.length_c   1.000
_cell.angle_alpha   90.00
_cell.angle_beta   90.00
_cell.angle_gamma   90.00
#
_symmetry.space_group_name_H-M   'P 1'
#
loop_
_entity.id
_entity.type
_entity.pdbx_description
1 polymer ?
#
loop_
_entity_poly.entity_id
_entity_poly.type
_entity_poly.pdbx_seq_one_letter_code
_entity_poly.pdbx_strand_id
1 'polypeptide(L)' 'HNGELTTPVRGMVIAGNILELLERVDAVGSDLLFFASKGAPTIRVANLTVSGQ' A
#
# COMPACT_ATOMS: atom_id res chain seq x y z
N HIS A 1 8.10 4.90 12.27
CA HIS A 1 7.62 5.94 13.22
C HIS A 1 8.02 7.30 12.67
N ASN A 2 7.21 8.35 12.87
CA ASN A 2 7.49 9.71 12.38
C ASN A 2 7.81 9.81 10.88
N GLY A 3 7.15 8.98 10.05
CA GLY A 3 7.39 8.94 8.60
C GLY A 3 8.63 8.13 8.18
N GLU A 4 9.38 7.57 9.12
CA GLU A 4 10.56 6.75 8.82
C GLU A 4 10.24 5.24 8.91
N LEU A 5 10.88 4.46 8.03
CA LEU A 5 10.90 3.01 8.09
C LEU A 5 11.62 2.55 9.36
N THR A 6 11.03 1.63 10.11
CA THR A 6 11.59 1.18 11.39
C THR A 6 12.19 -0.22 11.30
N THR A 7 11.34 -1.21 11.04
CA THR A 7 11.71 -2.62 11.02
C THR A 7 10.95 -3.32 9.91
N PRO A 8 11.56 -4.30 9.23
CA PRO A 8 10.84 -5.11 8.26
C PRO A 8 9.78 -5.98 8.97
N VAL A 9 8.59 -6.05 8.39
CA VAL A 9 7.51 -6.95 8.83
C VAL A 9 7.31 -8.06 7.81
N ARG A 10 6.94 -9.27 8.27
CA ARG A 10 6.69 -10.45 7.44
C ARG A 10 5.51 -11.23 8.04
N GLY A 11 4.89 -12.11 7.24
CA GLY A 11 3.77 -12.93 7.73
C GLY A 11 2.48 -12.14 8.00
N MET A 12 2.29 -11.03 7.28
CA MET A 12 1.11 -10.16 7.40
C MET A 12 0.02 -10.56 6.41
N VAL A 13 -1.23 -10.38 6.79
CA VAL A 13 -2.41 -10.52 5.94
C VAL A 13 -3.16 -9.21 5.88
N ILE A 14 -3.54 -8.79 4.67
CA ILE A 14 -4.46 -7.67 4.42
C ILE A 14 -5.83 -8.26 4.12
N ALA A 15 -6.84 -7.89 4.90
CA ALA A 15 -8.21 -8.37 4.73
C ALA A 15 -9.11 -7.24 4.21
N GLY A 16 -10.04 -7.55 3.29
CA GLY A 16 -11.05 -6.61 2.83
C GLY A 16 -11.46 -6.78 1.37
N ASN A 17 -12.22 -5.80 0.88
CA ASN A 17 -12.67 -5.70 -0.50
C ASN A 17 -11.71 -4.80 -1.32
N ILE A 18 -11.40 -5.22 -2.55
CA ILE A 18 -10.46 -4.48 -3.40
C ILE A 18 -11.01 -3.14 -3.89
N LEU A 19 -12.32 -3.02 -4.12
CA LEU A 19 -12.93 -1.76 -4.56
C LEU A 19 -12.88 -0.73 -3.42
N GLU A 20 -13.22 -1.15 -2.21
CA GLU A 20 -13.11 -0.28 -1.02
C GLU A 20 -11.66 0.15 -0.75
N LEU A 21 -10.68 -0.71 -1.02
CA LEU A 21 -9.27 -0.37 -0.91
C LEU A 21 -8.89 0.73 -1.90
N LEU A 22 -9.33 0.61 -3.15
CA LEU A 22 -9.06 1.59 -4.21
C LEU A 22 -9.76 2.94 -3.95
N GLU A 23 -10.99 2.92 -3.43
CA GLU A 23 -11.73 4.12 -3.03
C GLU A 23 -11.05 4.90 -1.89
N ARG A 24 -10.21 4.23 -1.10
CA ARG A 24 -9.48 4.82 0.04
C ARG A 24 -8.07 5.32 -0.30
N VAL A 25 -7.69 5.32 -1.57
CA VAL A 25 -6.42 5.90 -2.01
C VAL A 25 -6.49 7.42 -1.83
N ASP A 26 -5.57 7.98 -1.03
CA ASP A 26 -5.58 9.40 -0.65
C ASP A 26 -4.30 10.15 -1.06
N ALA A 27 -3.30 9.44 -1.58
CA ALA A 27 -2.13 10.04 -2.21
C ALA A 27 -1.51 9.08 -3.25
N VAL A 28 -0.89 9.68 -4.27
CA VAL A 28 -0.16 8.99 -5.34
C VAL A 28 1.27 9.49 -5.37
N GLY A 29 2.22 8.58 -5.37
CA GLY A 29 3.65 8.88 -5.45
C GLY A 29 4.07 9.33 -6.85
N SER A 30 5.16 10.10 -6.93
CA SER A 30 5.81 10.49 -8.18
C SER A 30 6.76 9.42 -8.74
N ASP A 31 6.83 8.26 -8.08
CA ASP A 31 7.76 7.15 -8.30
C ASP A 31 7.18 6.07 -9.23
N LEU A 32 6.81 6.47 -10.45
CA LEU A 32 6.26 5.55 -11.43
C LEU A 32 7.25 4.42 -11.76
N LEU A 33 6.85 3.17 -11.50
CA LEU A 33 7.61 1.97 -11.84
C LEU A 33 6.90 1.19 -12.94
N PHE A 34 7.68 0.63 -13.88
CA PHE A 34 7.15 -0.18 -14.98
C PHE A 34 7.36 -1.67 -14.74
N PHE A 35 6.27 -2.43 -14.85
CA PHE A 35 6.22 -3.88 -14.93
C PHE A 35 5.81 -4.26 -16.35
N ALA A 36 6.81 -4.57 -17.19
CA ALA A 36 6.65 -4.75 -18.63
C ALA A 36 5.93 -3.53 -19.26
N SER A 37 4.74 -3.72 -19.83
CA SER A 37 3.96 -2.66 -20.48
C SER A 37 3.04 -1.88 -19.52
N LYS A 38 3.10 -2.15 -18.21
CA LYS A 38 2.22 -1.54 -17.20
C LYS A 38 3.03 -0.67 -16.23
N GLY A 39 2.67 0.60 -16.10
CA GLY A 39 3.23 1.51 -15.11
C GLY A 39 2.34 1.60 -13.88
N ALA A 40 2.93 1.56 -12.69
CA ALA A 40 2.24 1.81 -11.42
C ALA A 40 3.15 2.61 -10.47
N PRO A 41 2.66 3.72 -9.87
CA PRO A 41 3.36 4.42 -8.80
C PRO A 41 3.10 3.75 -7.44
N THR A 42 3.79 4.22 -6.39
CA THR A 42 3.36 3.94 -5.02
C THR A 42 2.03 4.65 -4.73
N ILE A 43 1.14 3.99 -3.99
CA ILE A 43 -0.13 4.57 -3.51
C ILE A 43 -0.18 4.54 -1.99
N ARG A 44 -0.79 5.56 -1.39
CA ARG A 44 -1.14 5.56 0.03
C ARG A 44 -2.64 5.25 0.17
N VAL A 45 -2.95 4.31 1.04
CA VAL A 45 -4.33 3.97 1.41
C VAL A 45 -4.55 4.42 2.84
N ALA A 46 -5.55 5.26 3.06
CA ALA A 46 -5.75 5.92 4.35
C ALA A 46 -6.05 4.93 5.50
N ASN A 47 -6.76 3.83 5.21
CA ASN A 47 -7.14 2.82 6.21
C ASN A 47 -7.18 1.40 5.62
N LEU A 48 -6.46 0.48 6.26
CA LEU A 48 -6.39 -0.95 5.92
C LEU A 48 -6.55 -1.81 7.17
N THR A 49 -7.29 -2.91 7.05
CA THR A 49 -7.33 -3.96 8.07
C THR A 49 -6.17 -4.91 7.84
N VAL A 50 -5.24 -4.96 8.79
CA VAL A 50 -4.05 -5.82 8.74
C VAL A 50 -4.02 -6.72 9.96
N SER A 51 -3.62 -7.97 9.78
CA SER A 51 -3.43 -8.95 10.85
C SER A 51 -2.13 -9.72 10.69
N GLY A 52 -1.49 -10.05 11.80
CA GLY A 52 -0.32 -10.92 11.85
C GLY A 52 0.43 -10.75 13.17
N GLN A 53 1.60 -11.40 13.31
CA GLN A 53 2.47 -11.34 14.49
C GLN A 53 3.64 -10.38 14.31
#